data_AF-K9RJN7-F1
#
_entry.id   AF-K9RJN7-F1
#
_cell.length_a   1.000
_cell.length_b   1.000
_cell.length_c   1.000
_cell.angle_alpha   90.00
_cell.angle_beta   90.00
_cell.angle_gamma   90.00
#
_symmetry.space_group_name_H-M   'P 1'
#
loop_
_entity.id
_entity.type
_entity.pdbx_description
1 polymer ?
#
loop_
_entity_poly.entity_id
_entity_poly.type
_entity_poly.pdbx_seq_one_letter_code
_entity_poly.pdbx_strand_id
1 'polypeptide(L)'
;MNLEEFKESIENLEKCPTSLPLSLQGLWYDKKYGWDEAHTFIGDVSDTDTAWVHAYLHRREGDLNNARYWYNRSGKPESKVSLDEEWNNIASQLLKKVK
;
A
#
# COMPACT_ATOMS: atom_id res chain seq x y z
N MET A 1 4.28 14.26 -6.65
CA MET A 1 5.23 13.40 -5.89
C MET A 1 5.56 12.19 -6.75
N ASN A 2 6.84 11.97 -7.06
CA ASN A 2 7.31 10.75 -7.74
C ASN A 2 7.69 9.66 -6.72
N LEU A 3 8.06 8.46 -7.19
CA LEU A 3 8.35 7.33 -6.31
C LEU A 3 9.52 7.60 -5.36
N GLU A 4 10.58 8.25 -5.85
CA GLU A 4 11.78 8.53 -5.04
C GLU A 4 11.47 9.58 -3.97
N GLU A 5 10.76 10.66 -4.33
CA GLU A 5 10.25 11.65 -3.36
C GLU A 5 9.34 11.00 -2.30
N PHE A 6 8.53 10.01 -2.70
CA PHE A 6 7.67 9.28 -1.77
C PHE A 6 8.49 8.43 -0.79
N LYS A 7 9.52 7.72 -1.26
CA LYS A 7 10.44 6.95 -0.40
C LYS A 7 11.25 7.87 0.53
N GLU A 8 11.79 8.96 0.02
CA GLU A 8 12.47 9.98 0.82
C GLU A 8 11.55 10.53 1.92
N SER A 9 10.26 10.70 1.63
CA SER A 9 9.29 11.15 2.63
C SER A 9 9.08 10.11 3.74
N ILE A 10 9.16 8.81 3.43
CA ILE A 10 9.09 7.74 4.44
C ILE A 10 10.31 7.83 5.34
N GLU A 11 11.50 8.00 4.78
CA GLU A 11 12.74 8.05 5.57
C GLU A 11 12.79 9.30 6.46
N ASN A 12 12.48 10.47 5.89
CA ASN A 12 12.79 11.76 6.50
C ASN A 12 11.64 12.38 7.30
N LEU A 13 10.37 12.00 7.06
CA LEU A 13 9.23 12.56 7.79
C LEU A 13 8.86 11.70 9.00
N GLU A 14 8.46 12.35 10.08
CA GLU A 14 7.87 11.68 11.25
C GLU A 14 6.39 11.33 11.06
N LYS A 15 5.69 11.95 10.11
CA LYS A 15 4.26 11.69 9.88
C LYS A 15 3.97 11.67 8.39
N CYS A 16 3.06 10.79 7.98
CA CYS A 16 2.61 10.70 6.61
C CYS A 16 1.90 12.01 6.19
N PRO A 17 2.19 12.58 5.01
CA PRO A 17 1.44 13.72 4.50
C PRO A 17 -0.05 13.39 4.32
N THR A 18 -0.92 14.12 5.01
CA THR A 18 -2.38 13.90 4.98
C THR A 18 -3.02 14.23 3.62
N SER A 19 -2.30 14.92 2.75
CA SER A 19 -2.72 15.18 1.37
C SER A 19 -2.65 13.95 0.46
N LEU A 20 -1.95 12.90 0.87
CA LEU A 20 -1.90 11.64 0.12
C LEU A 20 -3.22 10.88 0.26
N PRO A 21 -3.70 10.18 -0.77
CA PRO A 21 -4.81 9.24 -0.65
C PRO A 21 -4.53 8.16 0.40
N LEU A 22 -5.59 7.64 1.04
CA LEU A 22 -5.48 6.63 2.10
C LEU A 22 -4.65 5.40 1.69
N SER A 23 -4.78 4.96 0.44
CA SER A 23 -3.98 3.86 -0.12
C SER A 23 -2.47 4.13 -0.10
N LEU A 24 -2.04 5.34 -0.47
CA LEU A 24 -0.63 5.73 -0.37
C LEU A 24 -0.19 5.93 1.09
N GLN A 25 -1.08 6.41 1.96
CA GLN A 25 -0.78 6.48 3.38
C GLN A 25 -0.54 5.07 3.95
N GLY A 26 -1.36 4.08 3.60
CA GLY A 26 -1.14 2.68 4.01
C GLY A 26 0.24 2.14 3.64
N LEU A 27 0.68 2.35 2.39
CA LEU A 27 2.03 1.96 1.94
C LEU A 27 3.15 2.72 2.66
N TRP A 28 2.92 3.99 2.99
CA TRP A 28 3.86 4.81 3.76
C TRP A 28 4.03 4.26 5.17
N TYR A 29 2.93 3.95 5.86
CA TYR A 29 2.94 3.37 7.21
C TYR A 29 3.60 1.98 7.22
N ASP A 30 3.37 1.17 6.18
CA ASP A 30 3.93 -0.18 6.02
C ASP A 30 5.47 -0.18 6.08
N LYS A 31 6.08 0.82 5.44
CA LYS A 31 7.54 0.99 5.40
C LYS A 31 8.08 1.78 6.58
N LYS A 32 7.32 2.75 7.13
CA LYS A 32 7.78 3.56 8.26
C LYS A 32 7.74 2.82 9.58
N TYR A 33 6.62 2.17 9.85
CA TYR A 33 6.31 1.64 11.18
C TYR A 33 6.10 0.13 11.18
N GLY A 34 5.60 -0.42 10.08
CA GLY A 34 5.39 -1.85 9.95
C GLY A 34 4.01 -2.19 9.43
N TRP A 35 3.82 -3.49 9.23
CA TRP A 35 2.58 -4.04 8.70
C TRP A 35 1.39 -3.79 9.65
N ASP A 36 1.58 -4.01 10.95
CA ASP A 36 0.52 -3.85 11.96
C ASP A 36 -0.03 -2.42 11.98
N GLU A 37 0.86 -1.44 11.98
CA GLU A 37 0.50 -0.02 11.97
C GLU A 37 -0.19 0.36 10.66
N ALA A 38 0.29 -0.15 9.52
CA ALA A 38 -0.35 0.08 8.23
C ALA A 38 -1.77 -0.48 8.19
N HIS A 39 -1.94 -1.74 8.60
CA HIS A 39 -3.22 -2.43 8.59
C HIS A 39 -4.23 -1.77 9.53
N THR A 40 -3.78 -1.38 10.73
CA THR A 40 -4.61 -0.63 11.68
C THR A 40 -4.99 0.75 11.13
N PHE A 41 -4.05 1.44 10.46
CA PHE A 41 -4.26 2.79 9.95
C PHE A 41 -5.28 2.84 8.80
N ILE A 42 -5.19 1.93 7.84
CA ILE A 42 -6.12 1.90 6.70
C ILE A 42 -7.51 1.38 7.07
N GLY A 43 -7.61 0.57 8.14
CA GLY A 43 -8.86 0.03 8.65
C GLY A 43 -9.57 -0.87 7.63
N ASP A 44 -10.90 -0.88 7.60
CA ASP A 44 -11.70 -1.77 6.72
C ASP A 44 -12.09 -1.10 5.38
N VAL A 45 -11.33 -0.13 4.91
CA VAL A 45 -11.67 0.63 3.70
C VAL A 45 -11.41 -0.20 2.44
N SER A 46 -12.41 -0.29 1.57
CA SER A 46 -12.40 -1.24 0.43
C SER A 46 -12.65 -0.59 -0.93
N ASP A 47 -12.32 0.69 -1.10
CA ASP A 47 -12.21 1.26 -2.45
C ASP A 47 -11.13 0.53 -3.26
N THR A 48 -11.18 0.67 -4.58
CA THR A 48 -10.32 -0.10 -5.50
C THR A 48 -8.83 0.02 -5.21
N ASP A 49 -8.35 1.21 -4.80
CA ASP A 49 -6.93 1.44 -4.56
C ASP A 49 -6.52 0.98 -3.16
N THR A 50 -7.35 1.22 -2.14
CA THR A 50 -7.08 0.74 -0.78
C THR A 50 -7.19 -0.78 -0.68
N ALA A 51 -8.13 -1.40 -1.41
CA ALA A 51 -8.24 -2.85 -1.53
C ALA A 51 -6.97 -3.48 -2.14
N TRP A 52 -6.28 -2.78 -3.06
CA TRP A 52 -5.02 -3.29 -3.62
C TRP A 52 -3.91 -3.29 -2.58
N VAL A 53 -3.87 -2.26 -1.73
CA VAL A 53 -2.93 -2.15 -0.61
C VAL A 53 -3.23 -3.22 0.44
N HIS A 54 -4.49 -3.48 0.78
CA HIS A 54 -4.86 -4.62 1.64
C HIS A 54 -4.39 -5.96 1.09
N ALA A 55 -4.52 -6.18 -0.23
CA ALA A 55 -4.06 -7.42 -0.85
C ALA A 55 -2.56 -7.63 -0.64
N TYR A 56 -1.76 -6.58 -0.84
CA TYR A 56 -0.32 -6.60 -0.55
C TYR A 56 -0.03 -6.83 0.95
N LEU A 57 -0.74 -6.14 1.85
CA LEU A 57 -0.53 -6.29 3.29
C LEU A 57 -0.81 -7.73 3.75
N HIS A 58 -1.90 -8.36 3.30
CA HIS A 58 -2.16 -9.77 3.64
C HIS A 58 -1.17 -10.73 2.97
N ARG A 59 -0.62 -10.41 1.79
CA ARG A 59 0.53 -11.17 1.25
C ARG A 59 1.75 -11.07 2.15
N ARG A 60 2.04 -9.88 2.69
CA ARG A 60 3.16 -9.65 3.62
C ARG A 60 2.96 -10.39 4.93
N GLU A 61 1.73 -10.45 5.44
CA GLU A 61 1.33 -11.23 6.62
C GLU A 61 1.49 -12.75 6.40
N GLY A 62 1.26 -13.21 5.17
CA GLY A 62 1.21 -14.63 4.82
C GLY A 62 -0.21 -15.21 4.73
N ASP A 63 -1.24 -14.40 4.95
CA ASP A 63 -2.64 -14.79 4.73
C ASP A 63 -3.01 -14.69 3.24
N LEU A 64 -2.57 -15.69 2.47
CA LEU A 64 -2.79 -15.71 1.02
C LEU A 64 -4.27 -15.83 0.62
N ASN A 65 -5.12 -16.41 1.47
CA ASN A 65 -6.54 -16.53 1.18
C ASN A 65 -7.21 -15.16 1.25
N ASN A 66 -6.90 -14.38 2.29
CA ASN A 66 -7.42 -13.04 2.45
C ASN A 66 -6.80 -12.07 1.43
N ALA A 67 -5.49 -12.21 1.13
CA ALA A 67 -4.86 -11.48 0.04
C ALA A 67 -5.60 -11.66 -1.29
N ARG A 68 -5.96 -12.91 -1.66
CA ARG A 68 -6.74 -13.18 -2.87
C ARG A 68 -8.11 -12.50 -2.86
N TYR A 69 -8.80 -12.50 -1.73
CA TYR A 69 -10.07 -11.79 -1.58
C TYR A 69 -9.91 -10.29 -1.87
N TRP A 70 -8.85 -9.66 -1.38
CA TRP A 70 -8.57 -8.25 -1.61
C TRP A 70 -8.06 -7.93 -3.03
N TYR A 71 -7.29 -8.82 -3.66
CA TYR A 71 -6.97 -8.72 -5.09
C TYR A 71 -8.23 -8.70 -5.95
N ASN A 72 -9.18 -9.61 -5.67
CA ASN A 72 -10.46 -9.63 -6.36
C ASN A 72 -11.26 -8.33 -6.15
N ARG A 73 -11.27 -7.79 -4.92
CA ARG A 73 -11.92 -6.51 -4.59
C ARG A 73 -11.31 -5.32 -5.31
N SER A 74 -9.99 -5.30 -5.47
CA SER A 74 -9.27 -4.25 -6.19
C SER A 74 -9.31 -4.38 -7.72
N GLY A 75 -9.80 -5.52 -8.23
CA GLY A 75 -9.77 -5.83 -9.67
C GLY A 75 -8.34 -6.01 -10.21
N LYS A 76 -7.35 -6.26 -9.34
CA LYS A 76 -5.95 -6.50 -9.71
C LYS A 76 -5.65 -8.00 -9.66
N PRO A 77 -4.80 -8.51 -10.57
CA PRO A 77 -4.33 -9.89 -10.47
C PRO A 77 -3.45 -10.08 -9.23
N GLU A 78 -3.44 -11.29 -8.68
CA GLU A 78 -2.50 -11.68 -7.64
C GLU A 78 -1.05 -11.45 -8.11
N SER A 79 -0.27 -10.75 -7.30
CA SER A 79 1.14 -10.48 -7.61
C SER A 79 1.99 -11.74 -7.45
N LYS A 80 2.90 -11.93 -8.39
CA LYS A 80 3.87 -13.04 -8.41
C LYS A 80 5.31 -12.59 -8.14
N VAL A 81 5.51 -11.28 -8.01
CA VAL A 81 6.82 -10.69 -7.73
C VAL A 81 7.07 -10.67 -6.23
N SER A 82 8.30 -10.28 -5.85
CA SER A 82 8.67 -10.10 -4.44
C SER A 82 7.79 -9.04 -3.78
N LEU A 83 7.69 -9.06 -2.45
CA LEU A 83 6.91 -8.08 -1.69
C LEU A 83 7.43 -6.64 -1.95
N ASP A 84 8.75 -6.46 -2.00
CA ASP A 84 9.34 -5.14 -2.28
C ASP A 84 9.06 -4.66 -3.71
N GLU A 85 9.12 -5.55 -4.69
CA GLU A 85 8.78 -5.18 -6.07
C GLU A 85 7.29 -4.86 -6.22
N GLU A 86 6.42 -5.64 -5.57
CA GLU A 86 5.00 -5.34 -5.53
C GLU A 86 4.73 -3.98 -4.88
N TRP A 87 5.30 -3.71 -3.71
CA TRP A 87 5.13 -2.44 -3.01
C TRP A 87 5.51 -1.26 -3.94
N ASN A 88 6.66 -1.36 -4.61
CA ASN A 88 7.12 -0.33 -5.56
C ASN A 88 6.16 -0.16 -6.75
N ASN A 89 5.63 -1.27 -7.27
CA ASN A 89 4.68 -1.25 -8.38
C ASN A 89 3.36 -0.59 -7.96
N ILE A 90 2.82 -0.91 -6.78
CA ILE A 90 1.59 -0.31 -6.26
C ILE A 90 1.81 1.20 -6.05
N ALA A 91 2.85 1.57 -5.28
CA ALA A 91 3.17 2.97 -5.00
C ALA A 91 3.30 3.79 -6.29
N SER A 92 4.08 3.29 -7.26
CA SER A 92 4.28 3.96 -8.54
C SER A 92 2.98 4.18 -9.33
N GLN A 93 2.06 3.21 -9.31
CA GLN A 93 0.80 3.32 -10.04
C GLN A 93 -0.18 4.26 -9.32
N LEU A 94 -0.22 4.23 -8.00
CA LEU A 94 -1.07 5.12 -7.20
C LEU A 94 -0.58 6.57 -7.28
N LEU A 95 0.72 6.82 -7.23
CA LEU A 95 1.29 8.18 -7.34
C LEU A 95 0.93 8.85 -8.67
N LYS A 96 0.83 8.09 -9.78
CA LYS A 96 0.38 8.63 -11.08
C LYS A 96 -1.07 9.11 -11.07
N LYS A 97 -1.88 8.68 -10.11
CA LYS A 97 -3.28 9.11 -9.95
C LYS A 97 -3.40 10.39 -9.13
N VAL A 98 -2.38 10.73 -8.35
CA VAL A 98 -2.31 11.97 -7.57
C VAL A 98 -1.76 13.07 -8.47
N LYS A 99 -2.62 14.02 -8.87
CA LYS A 99 -2.24 15.21 -9.63
C LYS A 99 -1.80 16.33 -8.71
#